data_AF-A0A7W0MTG0-F1
#
_entry.id   AF-A0A7W0MTG0-F1
#
_cell.length_a   1.000
_cell.length_b   1.000
_cell.length_c   1.000
_cell.angle_alpha   90.00
_cell.angle_beta   90.00
_cell.angle_gamma   90.00
#
_symmetry.space_group_name_H-M   'P 1'
#
loop_
_entity.id
_entity.type
_entity.pdbx_description
1 polymer ?
#
loop_
_entity_poly.entity_id
_entity_poly.type
_entity_poly.pdbx_seq_one_letter_code
_entity_poly.pdbx_strand_id
1 'polypeptide(L)'
;ITTVPSERVGALLQDVAARVAAALGIAHLSLLERREARPPQREMANAVLQAANVRGAFGVGEPPPPGEGILLDDRRGSGWTLAMAGGQLRMAGAERIRPLVLATMF
;
A
#
# COMPACT_ATOMS: atom_id res chain seq x y z
N ILE A 1 -0.52 -9.67 6.03
CA ILE A 1 -1.13 -8.39 5.57
C ILE A 1 -0.19 -7.25 5.90
N THR A 2 -0.06 -6.27 5.01
CA THR A 2 0.67 -5.01 5.21
C THR A 2 -0.22 -3.86 4.73
N THR A 3 0.03 -2.64 5.21
CA THR A 3 -0.74 -1.45 4.85
C THR A 3 0.10 -0.45 4.07
N VAL A 4 -0.54 0.33 3.20
CA VAL A 4 0.10 1.53 2.63
C VAL A 4 0.28 2.59 3.74
N PRO A 5 1.49 3.12 3.96
CA PRO A 5 1.73 4.18 4.92
C PRO A 5 0.91 5.44 4.60
N SER A 6 0.18 5.95 5.59
CA SER A 6 -0.68 7.13 5.45
C SER A 6 -0.58 8.03 6.67
N GLU A 7 -0.30 9.32 6.46
CA GLU A 7 -0.28 10.33 7.52
C GLU A 7 -1.69 10.69 8.01
N ARG A 8 -2.72 10.46 7.18
CA ARG A 8 -4.09 10.87 7.48
C ARG A 8 -4.90 9.79 8.21
N VAL A 9 -4.77 8.55 7.78
CA VAL A 9 -5.62 7.43 8.24
C VAL A 9 -4.80 6.25 8.77
N GLY A 10 -3.49 6.44 8.96
CA GLY A 10 -2.56 5.37 9.32
C GLY A 10 -3.00 4.56 10.53
N ALA A 11 -3.31 5.21 11.66
CA ALA A 11 -3.71 4.50 12.88
C ALA A 11 -4.98 3.64 12.69
N LEU A 12 -5.98 4.17 11.97
CA LEU A 12 -7.21 3.43 11.67
C LEU A 12 -6.93 2.25 10.73
N LEU A 13 -6.14 2.46 9.68
CA LEU A 13 -5.82 1.43 8.70
C LEU A 13 -5.01 0.28 9.34
N GLN A 14 -4.12 0.61 10.28
CA GLN A 14 -3.35 -0.35 11.06
C GLN A 14 -4.25 -1.19 11.99
N ASP A 15 -5.23 -0.57 12.67
CA ASP A 15 -6.22 -1.29 13.49
C ASP A 15 -7.07 -2.24 12.64
N VAL A 16 -7.56 -1.76 11.48
CA VAL A 16 -8.31 -2.60 10.52
C VAL A 16 -7.45 -3.76 10.03
N ALA A 17 -6.20 -3.52 9.65
CA ALA A 17 -5.29 -4.56 9.21
C ALA A 17 -5.03 -5.61 10.30
N ALA A 18 -4.83 -5.19 11.55
CA ALA A 18 -4.64 -6.09 12.68
C ALA A 18 -5.88 -6.98 12.92
N ARG A 19 -7.09 -6.41 12.84
CA ARG A 19 -8.34 -7.16 12.99
C ARG A 19 -8.57 -8.16 11.84
N VAL A 20 -8.30 -7.73 10.61
CA VAL A 20 -8.38 -8.60 9.43
C VAL A 20 -7.35 -9.74 9.53
N ALA A 21 -6.12 -9.43 9.96
CA ALA A 21 -5.08 -10.42 10.18
C ALA A 21 -5.51 -11.48 11.20
N ALA A 22 -6.04 -11.03 12.34
CA ALA A 22 -6.53 -11.90 13.40
C ALA A 22 -7.69 -12.79 12.93
N ALA A 23 -8.65 -12.22 12.19
CA ALA A 23 -9.79 -12.97 11.65
C ALA A 23 -9.38 -14.02 10.62
N LEU A 24 -8.30 -13.77 9.86
CA LEU A 24 -7.78 -14.70 8.84
C LEU A 24 -6.69 -15.64 9.38
N GLY A 25 -6.22 -15.47 10.62
CA GLY A 25 -5.12 -16.25 11.18
C GLY A 25 -3.78 -16.02 10.49
N ILE A 26 -3.52 -14.81 9.96
CA ILE A 26 -2.28 -14.47 9.24
C ILE A 26 -1.51 -13.36 9.98
N ALA A 27 -0.22 -13.19 9.67
CA ALA A 27 0.60 -12.13 10.26
C ALA A 27 0.22 -10.74 9.72
N HIS A 28 0.24 -9.74 10.60
CA HIS A 28 0.23 -8.32 10.24
C HIS A 28 1.67 -7.79 10.31
N LEU A 29 2.19 -7.28 9.20
CA LEU A 29 3.59 -6.85 9.05
C LEU A 29 3.65 -5.43 8.48
N SER A 30 4.46 -4.57 9.07
CA SER A 30 4.76 -3.24 8.53
C SER A 30 5.92 -3.31 7.55
N LEU A 31 5.64 -3.66 6.29
CA LEU A 31 6.69 -3.87 5.27
C LEU A 31 6.99 -2.62 4.45
N LEU A 32 6.06 -1.67 4.39
CA LEU A 32 6.19 -0.47 3.57
C LEU A 32 6.54 0.74 4.43
N GLU A 33 7.43 1.55 3.91
CA GLU A 33 7.86 2.81 4.52
C GLU A 33 7.68 3.95 3.54
N ARG A 34 7.23 5.10 4.03
CA ARG A 34 7.18 6.31 3.22
C ARG A 34 8.57 6.95 3.20
N ARG A 35 9.18 7.05 2.02
CA ARG A 35 10.51 7.63 1.85
C ARG A 35 10.48 9.14 1.72
N GLU A 36 9.47 9.65 1.04
CA GLU A 36 9.35 11.08 0.75
C GLU A 36 7.88 11.52 0.83
N ALA A 37 7.66 12.71 1.39
CA ALA A 37 6.38 13.37 1.31
C ALA A 37 6.14 13.85 -0.13
N ARG A 38 4.96 13.54 -0.67
CA ARG A 38 4.57 13.89 -2.04
C ARG A 38 3.23 14.61 -2.04
N PRO A 39 3.01 15.62 -2.90
CA PRO A 39 1.72 16.30 -3.02
C PRO A 39 0.57 15.33 -3.36
N PRO A 40 -0.69 15.69 -3.05
CA PRO A 40 -1.85 14.87 -3.39
C PRO A 40 -1.97 14.58 -4.89
N GLN A 41 -2.17 13.32 -5.27
CA GLN A 41 -2.28 12.91 -6.68
C GLN A 41 -3.45 13.58 -7.43
N ARG A 42 -4.55 13.90 -6.73
CA ARG A 42 -5.73 14.55 -7.31
C ARG A 42 -5.45 15.95 -7.87
N GLU A 43 -4.33 16.56 -7.48
CA GLU A 43 -3.90 17.88 -7.95
C GLU A 43 -3.07 17.79 -9.25
N MET A 44 -2.75 16.58 -9.70
CA MET A 44 -1.98 16.35 -10.92
C MET A 44 -2.87 16.35 -12.16
N ALA A 45 -2.42 17.01 -13.22
CA ALA A 45 -3.20 17.23 -14.44
C ALA A 45 -3.47 15.95 -15.28
N ASN A 46 -2.70 14.88 -15.10
CA ASN A 46 -2.88 13.63 -15.86
C ASN A 46 -2.29 12.40 -15.14
N ALA A 47 -2.62 11.22 -15.67
CA ALA A 47 -2.21 9.93 -15.12
C ALA A 47 -0.68 9.70 -15.11
N VAL A 48 0.06 10.24 -16.09
CA VAL A 48 1.53 10.13 -16.14
C VAL A 48 2.16 10.86 -14.97
N LEU A 49 1.69 12.08 -14.69
CA LEU A 49 2.13 12.87 -13.54
C LEU A 49 1.74 12.21 -12.22
N GLN A 50 0.54 11.61 -12.13
CA GLN A 50 0.13 10.84 -10.94
C GLN A 50 1.05 9.65 -10.68
N ALA A 51 1.36 8.86 -11.72
CA ALA A 51 2.28 7.73 -11.61
C ALA A 51 3.68 8.17 -11.20
N ALA A 52 4.20 9.25 -11.81
CA ALA A 52 5.49 9.81 -11.48
C ALA A 52 5.55 10.33 -10.04
N ASN A 53 4.47 10.91 -9.52
CA ASN A 53 4.38 11.40 -8.15
C ASN A 53 4.42 10.26 -7.10
N VAL A 54 3.89 9.08 -7.43
CA VAL A 54 3.90 7.91 -6.52
C VAL A 54 5.22 7.14 -6.62
N ARG A 55 5.84 7.12 -7.81
CA ARG A 55 7.08 6.38 -8.04
C ARG A 55 8.16 6.84 -7.05
N GLY A 56 8.71 5.88 -6.30
CA GLY A 56 9.75 6.15 -5.30
C GLY A 56 9.24 6.71 -3.97
N ALA A 57 7.95 7.04 -3.84
CA ALA A 57 7.38 7.56 -2.59
C ALA A 57 7.38 6.51 -1.45
N PHE A 58 7.42 5.23 -1.81
CA PHE A 58 7.44 4.11 -0.86
C PHE A 58 8.67 3.23 -1.07
N GLY A 59 9.19 2.71 0.03
CA GLY A 59 10.20 1.66 0.08
C GLY A 59 9.70 0.44 0.83
N VAL A 60 10.45 -0.66 0.71
CA VAL A 60 10.26 -1.86 1.52
C VAL A 60 11.39 -1.93 2.53
N GLY A 61 11.06 -1.96 3.83
CA GLY A 61 12.04 -1.94 4.92
C GLY A 61 12.68 -3.31 5.14
N GLU A 62 11.86 -4.37 5.13
CA GLU A 62 12.30 -5.76 5.24
C GLU A 62 11.69 -6.62 4.12
N PRO A 63 12.41 -7.65 3.63
CA PRO A 63 11.87 -8.56 2.64
C PRO A 63 10.56 -9.21 3.12
N PRO A 64 9.53 -9.31 2.26
CA PRO A 64 8.31 -10.03 2.59
C PRO A 64 8.61 -11.51 2.87
N PRO A 65 7.89 -12.17 3.80
CA PRO A 65 7.97 -13.62 3.95
C PRO A 65 7.50 -14.32 2.66
N PRO A 66 7.92 -15.58 2.45
CA PRO A 66 7.48 -16.35 1.28
C PRO A 66 5.95 -16.52 1.25
N GLY A 67 5.42 -16.72 0.04
CA GLY A 67 4.00 -16.90 -0.21
C GLY A 67 3.20 -15.64 -0.53
N GLU A 68 1.92 -15.67 -0.17
CA GLU A 68 0.92 -14.68 -0.59
C GLU A 68 0.61 -13.67 0.52
N GLY A 69 0.59 -12.38 0.15
CA GLY A 69 0.26 -11.28 1.05
C GLY A 69 -0.94 -10.45 0.58
N ILE A 70 -1.49 -9.68 1.51
CA ILE A 70 -2.51 -8.67 1.26
C ILE A 70 -1.87 -7.30 1.45
N LEU A 71 -2.06 -6.41 0.47
CA LEU A 71 -1.74 -4.98 0.56
C LEU A 71 -3.05 -4.22 0.79
N LEU A 72 -3.22 -3.70 2.00
CA LEU A 72 -4.40 -2.93 2.39
C LEU A 72 -4.16 -1.43 2.24
N ASP A 73 -5.10 -0.74 1.61
CA ASP A 73 -5.15 0.72 1.54
C ASP A 73 -6.57 1.21 1.89
N ASP A 74 -6.73 2.49 2.26
CA ASP A 74 -8.04 3.00 2.63
C ASP A 74 -8.94 3.18 1.40
N ARG A 75 -8.42 3.81 0.34
CA ARG A 75 -9.19 4.18 -0.83
C ARG A 75 -8.41 4.00 -2.12
N ARG A 76 -9.08 3.46 -3.13
CA ARG A 76 -8.57 3.46 -4.50
C ARG A 76 -9.14 4.65 -5.29
N GLY A 77 -8.28 5.59 -5.64
CA GLY A 77 -8.55 6.61 -6.68
C GLY A 77 -8.04 6.14 -8.05
N SER A 78 -6.91 6.71 -8.50
CA SER A 78 -6.23 6.34 -9.76
C SER A 78 -5.76 4.88 -9.80
N GLY A 79 -5.47 4.29 -8.64
CA GLY A 79 -4.87 2.97 -8.51
C GLY A 79 -3.33 2.97 -8.53
N TRP A 80 -2.67 4.11 -8.78
CA TRP A 80 -1.21 4.17 -8.85
C TRP A 80 -0.52 3.84 -7.54
N THR A 81 -1.10 4.22 -6.39
CA THR A 81 -0.57 3.86 -5.07
C THR A 81 -0.43 2.35 -4.92
N LEU A 82 -1.51 1.60 -5.16
CA LEU A 82 -1.54 0.14 -5.07
C LEU A 82 -0.59 -0.51 -6.09
N ALA A 83 -0.58 -0.02 -7.33
CA ALA A 83 0.28 -0.55 -8.38
C ALA A 83 1.77 -0.38 -8.03
N MET A 84 2.17 0.79 -7.55
CA MET A 84 3.55 1.08 -7.20
C MET A 84 3.97 0.35 -5.91
N ALA A 85 3.16 0.41 -4.84
CA ALA A 85 3.47 -0.26 -3.59
C ALA A 85 3.47 -1.80 -3.74
N GLY A 86 2.48 -2.35 -4.46
CA GLY A 86 2.43 -3.78 -4.77
C GLY A 86 3.61 -4.22 -5.64
N GLY A 87 4.00 -3.39 -6.62
CA GLY A 87 5.20 -3.61 -7.44
C GLY A 87 6.48 -3.65 -6.60
N GLN A 88 6.64 -2.75 -5.64
CA GLN A 88 7.79 -2.74 -4.75
C GLN A 88 7.86 -4.00 -3.87
N LEU A 89 6.74 -4.42 -3.28
CA LEU A 89 6.69 -5.67 -2.50
C LEU A 89 7.04 -6.89 -3.36
N ARG A 90 6.57 -6.91 -4.60
CA ARG A 90 6.89 -7.93 -5.60
C ARG A 90 8.37 -7.96 -5.97
N MET A 91 8.99 -6.80 -6.15
CA MET A 91 10.43 -6.70 -6.40
C MET A 91 11.26 -7.09 -5.18
N ALA A 92 10.74 -6.87 -3.97
CA ALA A 92 11.38 -7.24 -2.71
C ALA A 92 11.25 -8.73 -2.33
N GLY A 93 10.52 -9.53 -3.12
CA GLY A 93 10.46 -10.99 -2.96
C GLY A 93 9.07 -11.58 -2.69
N ALA A 94 8.02 -10.76 -2.56
CA ALA A 94 6.68 -11.31 -2.36
C ALA A 94 6.20 -12.12 -3.58
N GLU A 95 5.82 -13.38 -3.39
CA GLU A 95 5.38 -14.27 -4.48
C GLU A 95 4.02 -13.91 -5.05
N ARG A 96 3.12 -13.35 -4.23
CA ARG A 96 1.87 -12.74 -4.68
C ARG A 96 1.43 -11.68 -3.68
N ILE A 97 0.93 -10.55 -4.19
CA ILE A 97 0.31 -9.51 -3.38
C ILE A 97 -1.09 -9.23 -3.94
N ARG A 98 -2.12 -9.38 -3.10
CA ARG A 98 -3.50 -9.01 -3.44
C ARG A 98 -3.83 -7.63 -2.87
N PRO A 99 -4.22 -6.65 -3.69
CA PRO A 99 -4.71 -5.38 -3.19
C PRO A 99 -6.09 -5.55 -2.56
N LEU A 100 -6.30 -4.95 -1.40
CA LEU A 100 -7.58 -4.81 -0.73
C LEU A 100 -7.77 -3.32 -0.40
N VAL A 101 -8.95 -2.79 -0.66
CA VAL A 101 -9.30 -1.40 -0.32
C VAL A 101 -10.64 -1.32 0.38
N LEU A 102 -10.77 -0.37 1.31
CA LEU A 102 -12.02 -0.17 2.05
C LEU A 102 -13.07 0.56 1.21
N ALA A 103 -12.65 1.42 0.28
CA ALA A 103 -13.53 2.08 -0.67
C ALA A 103 -12.86 2.34 -2.02
N THR A 104 -13.69 2.50 -3.06
CA THR A 104 -13.25 2.99 -4.37
C THR A 104 -13.86 4.36 -4.60
N MET A 105 -13.06 5.29 -5.15
CA MET A 105 -13.53 6.58 -5.63
C MET A 105 -13.64 6.50 -7.15
N PHE A 106 -14.81 6.90 -7.66
CA PHE A 106 -15.09 7.04 -9.09
C PHE A 106 -15.03 8.52 -9.48
#